data_AF-A0A7C7P037-F1
#
_entry.id   AF-A0A7C7P037-F1
#
_cell.length_a   1.000
_cell.length_b   1.000
_cell.length_c   1.000
_cell.angle_alpha   90.00
_cell.angle_beta   90.00
_cell.angle_gamma   90.00
#
_symmetry.space_group_name_H-M   'P 1'
#
loop_
_entity.id
_entity.type
_entity.pdbx_description
1 polymer ?
#
loop_
_entity_poly.entity_id
_entity_poly.type
_entity_poly.pdbx_seq_one_letter_code
_entity_poly.pdbx_strand_id
1 'polypeptide(L)'
;MPSTKPNCSFAIAALSTLFISQSALSQSTQSDNFQFHLEEATISDVHRGIQEGQLTCLGLVEMYLDRAKAYNGVTNQLVTRDGAPVPAVPGMVRVGAPLEYPSETVAVTEVLPDFDQYEGPPIEFGRMEPTASDPSVYAQYGMTVGMPNAGQTNALGTLNLRGERSVTCKGDADLHPSAGPLPTGSHAVCEDFRQYPDALEQAMGLDAQYGTEPDLENLPMYCIPFSFKDPFDTKDMRTTAAADARYDIDFPARDHVLVEQLREKGAIIYAKAVNTEYNGRARAASVGGRNEATMVLPSTLGYQRSSWSGNPSNSYDTTRAASLGSSSGSAVGVSANMAMCSLCEEKSLSCRG
;
A
#
# COMPACT_ATOMS: atom_id res chain seq x y z
N MET A 1 -65.94 -96.43 14.96
CA MET A 1 -67.12 -95.53 14.99
C MET A 1 -67.00 -94.67 16.24
N PRO A 2 -67.23 -93.34 16.22
CA PRO A 2 -67.16 -92.35 15.12
C PRO A 2 -66.14 -91.20 15.45
N SER A 3 -65.63 -90.48 14.44
CA SER A 3 -65.86 -89.02 14.18
C SER A 3 -65.05 -88.07 15.10
N THR A 4 -64.30 -87.03 14.70
CA THR A 4 -64.13 -86.26 13.46
C THR A 4 -62.93 -85.32 13.62
N LYS A 5 -62.25 -85.02 12.51
CA LYS A 5 -61.15 -84.06 12.23
C LYS A 5 -61.52 -82.57 12.49
N PRO A 6 -60.72 -81.54 12.08
CA PRO A 6 -59.25 -81.31 12.01
C PRO A 6 -58.81 -79.90 12.53
N ASN A 7 -57.51 -79.60 12.62
CA ASN A 7 -56.82 -78.60 11.77
C ASN A 7 -55.39 -78.24 12.19
N CYS A 8 -54.53 -78.24 11.16
CA CYS A 8 -53.40 -77.37 10.80
C CYS A 8 -52.48 -76.77 11.88
N SER A 9 -51.17 -76.62 11.71
CA SER A 9 -50.14 -77.14 10.80
C SER A 9 -48.82 -76.59 11.36
N PHE A 10 -47.74 -77.35 11.22
CA PHE A 10 -46.44 -77.13 11.82
C PHE A 10 -45.69 -75.90 11.27
N ALA A 11 -45.03 -75.17 12.18
CA ALA A 11 -44.07 -74.11 11.88
C ALA A 11 -42.66 -74.71 11.69
N ILE A 12 -41.98 -74.32 10.61
CA ILE A 12 -40.55 -74.59 10.37
C ILE A 12 -39.83 -73.24 10.40
N ALA A 13 -38.89 -73.09 11.33
CA ALA A 13 -38.03 -71.92 11.45
C ALA A 13 -36.81 -72.03 10.50
N ALA A 14 -36.56 -71.00 9.71
CA ALA A 14 -35.39 -70.88 8.84
C ALA A 14 -34.46 -69.76 9.32
N LEU A 15 -33.17 -70.08 9.41
CA LEU A 15 -32.06 -69.21 9.81
C LEU A 15 -31.92 -67.99 8.90
N SER A 16 -31.73 -66.81 9.49
CA SER A 16 -31.48 -65.54 8.82
C SER A 16 -29.97 -65.30 8.65
N THR A 17 -29.49 -65.22 7.41
CA THR A 17 -28.15 -64.75 7.06
C THR A 17 -28.15 -63.24 6.87
N LEU A 18 -27.29 -62.54 7.62
CA LEU A 18 -27.16 -61.09 7.65
C LEU A 18 -26.31 -60.61 6.44
N PHE A 19 -26.92 -59.91 5.49
CA PHE A 19 -26.20 -59.17 4.45
C PHE A 19 -25.78 -57.80 4.99
N ILE A 20 -24.47 -57.56 5.08
CA ILE A 20 -23.91 -56.24 5.37
C ILE A 20 -23.75 -55.50 4.03
N SER A 21 -24.68 -54.60 3.75
CA SER A 21 -24.60 -53.65 2.65
C SER A 21 -23.56 -52.58 2.96
N GLN A 22 -22.42 -52.58 2.25
CA GLN A 22 -21.47 -51.47 2.26
C GLN A 22 -22.06 -50.30 1.48
N SER A 23 -22.60 -49.31 2.19
CA SER A 23 -22.88 -47.99 1.63
C SER A 23 -21.56 -47.25 1.45
N ALA A 24 -21.11 -47.13 0.20
CA ALA A 24 -20.06 -46.19 -0.17
C ALA A 24 -20.56 -44.77 0.17
N LEU A 25 -19.95 -44.16 1.20
CA LEU A 25 -20.05 -42.72 1.43
C LEU A 25 -19.36 -42.04 0.26
N SER A 26 -20.15 -41.65 -0.74
CA SER A 26 -19.73 -40.66 -1.72
C SER A 26 -19.48 -39.38 -0.94
N GLN A 27 -18.21 -39.09 -0.63
CA GLN A 27 -17.81 -37.76 -0.23
C GLN A 27 -18.16 -36.86 -1.41
N SER A 28 -19.24 -36.10 -1.27
CA SER A 28 -19.44 -34.91 -2.10
C SER A 28 -18.22 -34.04 -1.87
N THR A 29 -17.31 -34.01 -2.83
CA THR A 29 -16.39 -32.89 -2.99
C THR A 29 -17.29 -31.70 -3.24
N GLN A 30 -17.64 -31.00 -2.17
CA GLN A 30 -18.17 -29.66 -2.25
C GLN A 30 -17.05 -28.87 -2.91
N SER A 31 -17.17 -28.71 -4.23
CA SER A 31 -16.50 -27.63 -4.93
C SER A 31 -17.02 -26.39 -4.23
N ASP A 32 -16.23 -25.87 -3.29
CA ASP A 32 -16.41 -24.50 -2.86
C ASP A 32 -16.38 -23.68 -4.15
N ASN A 33 -17.49 -22.99 -4.42
CA ASN A 33 -17.65 -22.17 -5.61
C ASN A 33 -16.78 -20.93 -5.40
N PHE A 34 -15.46 -21.10 -5.55
CA PHE A 34 -14.49 -20.06 -5.35
C PHE A 34 -14.66 -18.99 -6.41
N GLN A 35 -14.80 -17.76 -5.96
CA GLN A 35 -14.73 -16.58 -6.79
C GLN A 35 -13.67 -15.67 -6.21
N PHE A 36 -12.69 -15.26 -7.01
CA PHE A 36 -11.65 -14.35 -6.57
C PHE A 36 -12.26 -13.03 -6.10
N HIS A 37 -11.86 -12.60 -4.91
CA HIS A 37 -12.21 -11.32 -4.31
C HIS A 37 -10.95 -10.75 -3.66
N LEU A 38 -10.68 -9.46 -3.92
CA LEU A 38 -9.40 -8.85 -3.55
C LEU A 38 -9.24 -8.60 -2.05
N GLU A 39 -10.30 -8.12 -1.39
CA GLU A 39 -10.21 -7.73 0.01
C GLU A 39 -10.01 -8.98 0.87
N GLU A 40 -8.99 -8.95 1.71
CA GLU A 40 -8.55 -10.08 2.53
C GLU A 40 -8.12 -11.34 1.74
N ALA A 41 -7.86 -11.22 0.43
CA ALA A 41 -7.32 -12.31 -0.37
C ALA A 41 -6.00 -12.82 0.22
N THR A 42 -5.77 -14.13 0.17
CA THR A 42 -4.46 -14.72 0.45
C THR A 42 -3.64 -14.89 -0.83
N ILE A 43 -2.31 -15.06 -0.69
CA ILE A 43 -1.44 -15.37 -1.84
C ILE A 43 -1.93 -16.62 -2.57
N SER A 44 -2.43 -17.61 -1.81
CA SER A 44 -3.02 -18.83 -2.37
C SER A 44 -4.31 -18.55 -3.16
N ASP A 45 -5.14 -17.60 -2.73
CA ASP A 45 -6.34 -17.21 -3.47
C ASP A 45 -5.99 -16.51 -4.79
N VAL A 46 -4.95 -15.66 -4.79
CA VAL A 46 -4.44 -15.05 -6.03
C VAL A 46 -3.97 -16.11 -7.01
N HIS A 47 -3.11 -17.03 -6.56
CA HIS A 47 -2.61 -18.10 -7.42
C HIS A 47 -3.73 -19.00 -7.95
N ARG A 48 -4.70 -19.38 -7.09
CA ARG A 48 -5.88 -20.15 -7.51
C ARG A 48 -6.72 -19.36 -8.53
N GLY A 49 -6.95 -18.07 -8.28
CA GLY A 49 -7.67 -17.18 -9.19
C GLY A 49 -7.04 -17.12 -10.57
N ILE A 50 -5.71 -17.09 -10.65
CA ILE A 50 -4.97 -17.12 -11.92
C ILE A 50 -5.07 -18.51 -12.57
N GLN A 51 -4.83 -19.59 -11.83
CA GLN A 51 -4.87 -20.96 -12.36
C GLN A 51 -6.26 -21.38 -12.87
N GLU A 52 -7.33 -20.86 -12.26
CA GLU A 52 -8.71 -21.06 -12.70
C GLU A 52 -9.16 -20.06 -13.79
N GLY A 53 -8.28 -19.16 -14.22
CA GLY A 53 -8.56 -18.16 -15.27
C GLY A 53 -9.53 -17.05 -14.84
N GLN A 54 -9.72 -16.85 -13.53
CA GLN A 54 -10.56 -15.78 -12.98
C GLN A 54 -9.82 -14.42 -12.90
N LEU A 55 -8.49 -14.46 -12.91
CA LEU A 55 -7.61 -13.31 -12.67
C LEU A 55 -6.38 -13.37 -13.58
N THR A 56 -5.88 -12.21 -13.98
CA THR A 56 -4.55 -12.04 -14.58
C THR A 56 -3.67 -11.18 -13.66
N CYS A 57 -2.37 -11.21 -13.85
CA CYS A 57 -1.42 -10.37 -13.12
C CYS A 57 -1.71 -8.89 -13.37
N LEU A 58 -1.96 -8.51 -14.63
CA LEU A 58 -2.36 -7.15 -14.99
C LEU A 58 -3.65 -6.76 -14.28
N GLY A 59 -4.67 -7.62 -14.33
CA GLY A 59 -5.94 -7.37 -13.66
C GLY A 59 -5.78 -7.19 -12.15
N LEU A 60 -4.91 -7.97 -11.51
CA LEU A 60 -4.63 -7.80 -10.08
C LEU A 60 -3.99 -6.45 -9.77
N VAL A 61 -2.98 -6.04 -10.55
CA VAL A 61 -2.32 -4.74 -10.39
C VAL A 61 -3.32 -3.60 -10.61
N GLU A 62 -4.16 -3.68 -11.64
CA GLU A 62 -5.23 -2.71 -11.91
C GLU A 62 -6.21 -2.60 -10.74
N MET A 63 -6.64 -3.72 -10.14
CA MET A 63 -7.51 -3.69 -8.96
C MET A 63 -6.85 -2.99 -7.76
N TYR A 64 -5.54 -3.21 -7.52
CA TYR A 64 -4.82 -2.48 -6.47
C TYR A 64 -4.63 -0.99 -6.79
N LEU A 65 -4.39 -0.64 -8.05
CA LEU A 65 -4.34 0.76 -8.48
C LEU A 65 -5.69 1.44 -8.28
N ASP A 66 -6.80 0.76 -8.57
CA ASP A 66 -8.14 1.32 -8.35
C ASP A 66 -8.43 1.55 -6.87
N ARG A 67 -7.99 0.64 -5.98
CA ARG A 67 -8.04 0.89 -4.54
C ARG A 67 -7.15 2.05 -4.12
N ALA A 68 -5.95 2.17 -4.68
CA ALA A 68 -5.08 3.29 -4.40
C ALA A 68 -5.69 4.63 -4.87
N LYS A 69 -6.32 4.68 -6.05
CA LYS A 69 -7.09 5.86 -6.50
C LYS A 69 -8.22 6.21 -5.52
N ALA A 70 -8.90 5.20 -4.99
CA ALA A 70 -10.02 5.41 -4.08
C ALA A 70 -9.61 5.88 -2.68
N TYR A 71 -8.48 5.39 -2.14
CA TYR A 71 -8.16 5.49 -0.71
C TYR A 71 -6.77 6.06 -0.35
N ASN A 72 -5.93 6.42 -1.33
CA ASN A 72 -4.54 6.87 -1.11
C ASN A 72 -4.29 8.39 -1.27
N GLY A 73 -5.31 9.21 -1.02
CA GLY A 73 -5.26 10.67 -1.08
C GLY A 73 -4.89 11.33 0.25
N VAL A 74 -5.10 12.65 0.31
CA VAL A 74 -4.85 13.50 1.49
C VAL A 74 -5.86 13.18 2.59
N THR A 75 -5.37 13.03 3.83
CA THR A 75 -6.17 12.61 5.00
C THR A 75 -6.09 13.61 6.16
N ASN A 76 -5.46 14.77 5.92
CA ASN A 76 -5.18 15.77 6.94
C ASN A 76 -5.51 17.18 6.46
N GLN A 77 -5.84 18.03 7.41
CA GLN A 77 -6.04 19.46 7.21
C GLN A 77 -4.99 20.25 7.98
N LEU A 78 -4.65 21.43 7.48
CA LEU A 78 -3.71 22.32 8.14
C LEU A 78 -4.31 22.86 9.45
N VAL A 79 -3.48 23.03 10.46
CA VAL A 79 -3.82 23.81 11.66
C VAL A 79 -3.16 25.17 11.52
N THR A 80 -3.97 26.22 11.40
CA THR A 80 -3.50 27.60 11.30
C THR A 80 -3.76 28.34 12.62
N ARG A 81 -3.29 29.58 12.72
CA ARG A 81 -3.44 30.36 13.95
C ARG A 81 -4.91 30.64 14.29
N ASP A 82 -5.73 30.89 13.29
CA ASP A 82 -7.10 31.42 13.41
C ASP A 82 -8.14 30.60 12.62
N GLY A 83 -7.73 29.53 11.94
CA GLY A 83 -8.62 28.71 11.11
C GLY A 83 -8.92 29.34 9.75
N ALA A 84 -8.19 30.39 9.35
CA ALA A 84 -8.39 30.99 8.05
C ALA A 84 -8.10 29.98 6.91
N PRO A 85 -8.92 29.95 5.85
CA PRO A 85 -8.69 29.06 4.73
C PRO A 85 -7.40 29.42 3.98
N VAL A 86 -6.76 28.43 3.38
CA VAL A 86 -5.59 28.60 2.51
C VAL A 86 -6.00 28.52 1.04
N PRO A 87 -5.24 29.16 0.11
CA PRO A 87 -5.50 29.03 -1.32
C PRO A 87 -5.41 27.57 -1.79
N ALA A 88 -6.23 27.22 -2.76
CA ALA A 88 -6.05 25.98 -3.51
C ALA A 88 -4.72 26.03 -4.27
N VAL A 89 -3.96 24.94 -4.22
CA VAL A 89 -2.62 24.82 -4.82
C VAL A 89 -2.51 23.49 -5.58
N PRO A 90 -1.69 23.42 -6.63
CA PRO A 90 -1.47 22.17 -7.35
C PRO A 90 -0.73 21.16 -6.49
N GLY A 91 -1.30 19.96 -6.32
CA GLY A 91 -0.63 18.86 -5.64
C GLY A 91 0.23 18.00 -6.56
N MET A 92 1.13 17.24 -5.94
CA MET A 92 1.88 16.19 -6.63
C MET A 92 0.93 15.17 -7.26
N VAL A 93 1.34 14.56 -8.39
CA VAL A 93 0.58 13.45 -8.98
C VAL A 93 0.78 12.18 -8.15
N ARG A 94 -0.31 11.47 -7.90
CA ARG A 94 -0.31 10.18 -7.24
C ARG A 94 -1.40 9.29 -7.81
N VAL A 95 -0.99 8.18 -8.41
CA VAL A 95 -1.90 7.21 -9.06
C VAL A 95 -2.68 7.87 -10.21
N GLY A 96 -1.98 8.64 -11.05
CA GLY A 96 -2.56 9.26 -12.24
C GLY A 96 -3.28 10.59 -12.04
N ALA A 97 -3.45 11.07 -10.80
CA ALA A 97 -4.16 12.32 -10.52
C ALA A 97 -3.39 13.22 -9.55
N PRO A 98 -3.45 14.57 -9.71
CA PRO A 98 -2.94 15.49 -8.71
C PRO A 98 -3.65 15.31 -7.36
N LEU A 99 -2.91 15.38 -6.25
CA LEU A 99 -3.51 15.41 -4.93
C LEU A 99 -4.34 16.69 -4.72
N GLU A 100 -5.52 16.53 -4.15
CA GLU A 100 -6.38 17.62 -3.72
C GLU A 100 -6.17 17.87 -2.22
N TYR A 101 -5.69 19.06 -1.88
CA TYR A 101 -5.53 19.48 -0.49
C TYR A 101 -6.75 20.28 -0.01
N PRO A 102 -7.24 20.04 1.23
CA PRO A 102 -8.27 20.87 1.83
C PRO A 102 -7.82 22.33 1.92
N SER A 103 -8.66 23.26 1.45
CA SER A 103 -8.46 24.70 1.65
C SER A 103 -8.94 25.16 3.03
N GLU A 104 -9.93 24.47 3.61
CA GLU A 104 -10.37 24.68 4.97
C GLU A 104 -9.27 24.27 5.96
N THR A 105 -9.11 25.05 7.02
CA THR A 105 -8.11 24.81 8.06
C THR A 105 -8.77 24.85 9.44
N VAL A 106 -8.06 24.30 10.43
CA VAL A 106 -8.50 24.29 11.82
C VAL A 106 -7.76 25.36 12.60
N ALA A 107 -8.48 26.13 13.42
CA ALA A 107 -7.83 27.08 14.31
C ALA A 107 -7.05 26.33 15.40
N VAL A 108 -5.87 26.83 15.77
CA VAL A 108 -5.06 26.19 16.82
C VAL A 108 -5.81 26.04 18.15
N THR A 109 -6.73 26.95 18.46
CA THR A 109 -7.57 26.90 19.66
C THR A 109 -8.56 25.73 19.67
N GLU A 110 -8.85 25.10 18.52
CA GLU A 110 -9.66 23.87 18.49
C GLU A 110 -8.84 22.63 18.86
N VAL A 111 -7.52 22.67 18.66
CA VAL A 111 -6.60 21.57 19.01
C VAL A 111 -5.95 21.80 20.38
N LEU A 112 -5.69 23.06 20.73
CA LEU A 112 -5.10 23.53 21.98
C LEU A 112 -6.00 24.64 22.57
N PRO A 113 -7.05 24.29 23.32
CA PRO A 113 -8.07 25.25 23.80
C PRO A 113 -7.53 26.48 24.55
N ASP A 114 -6.48 26.31 25.34
CA ASP A 114 -5.84 27.39 26.12
C ASP A 114 -4.56 27.91 25.44
N PHE A 115 -4.56 28.02 24.10
CA PHE A 115 -3.37 28.43 23.34
C PHE A 115 -2.85 29.84 23.71
N ASP A 116 -3.72 30.73 24.18
CA ASP A 116 -3.33 32.05 24.70
C ASP A 116 -2.47 31.98 25.97
N GLN A 117 -2.54 30.88 26.70
CA GLN A 117 -1.73 30.58 27.89
C GLN A 117 -0.50 29.72 27.58
N TYR A 118 -0.24 29.38 26.30
CA TYR A 118 0.88 28.55 25.92
C TYR A 118 2.21 29.31 26.04
N GLU A 119 3.07 28.90 26.99
CA GLU A 119 4.39 29.49 27.25
C GLU A 119 5.56 28.70 26.64
N GLY A 120 5.28 27.65 25.86
CA GLY A 120 6.32 26.80 25.26
C GLY A 120 6.98 27.41 24.02
N PRO A 121 7.90 26.67 23.36
CA PRO A 121 8.51 27.11 22.10
C PRO A 121 7.46 27.41 21.03
N PRO A 122 7.68 28.36 20.11
CA PRO A 122 6.70 28.72 19.09
C PRO A 122 6.15 27.51 18.32
N ILE A 123 4.87 27.53 17.98
CA ILE A 123 4.24 26.48 17.18
C ILE A 123 4.53 26.72 15.70
N GLU A 124 4.95 25.67 15.00
CA GLU A 124 5.04 25.68 13.54
C GLU A 124 3.64 25.46 12.93
N PHE A 125 2.94 26.54 12.60
CA PHE A 125 1.62 26.45 11.98
C PHE A 125 1.64 25.81 10.59
N GLY A 126 0.53 25.15 10.27
CA GLY A 126 0.27 24.52 8.99
C GLY A 126 0.29 25.53 7.84
N ARG A 127 0.94 25.17 6.74
CA ARG A 127 1.01 25.96 5.50
C ARG A 127 1.14 25.06 4.29
N MET A 128 0.75 25.59 3.13
CA MET A 128 1.15 25.03 1.85
C MET A 128 2.49 25.64 1.43
N GLU A 129 3.42 24.81 0.96
CA GLU A 129 4.73 25.25 0.46
C GLU A 129 5.05 24.53 -0.85
N PRO A 130 5.66 25.21 -1.85
CA PRO A 130 6.18 24.52 -3.03
C PRO A 130 7.18 23.44 -2.62
N THR A 131 7.12 22.28 -3.26
CA THR A 131 8.07 21.21 -2.96
C THR A 131 9.48 21.61 -3.38
N ALA A 132 10.48 21.17 -2.64
CA ALA A 132 11.88 21.37 -2.97
C ALA A 132 12.22 20.65 -4.28
N SER A 133 11.81 19.39 -4.45
CA SER A 133 12.09 18.57 -5.63
C SER A 133 11.43 19.12 -6.91
N ASP A 134 10.21 19.62 -6.81
CA ASP A 134 9.45 20.22 -7.92
C ASP A 134 8.67 21.47 -7.47
N PRO A 135 9.19 22.69 -7.73
CA PRO A 135 8.55 23.92 -7.26
C PRO A 135 7.23 24.25 -7.98
N SER A 136 6.81 23.43 -8.96
CA SER A 136 5.51 23.60 -9.63
C SER A 136 4.34 22.99 -8.86
N VAL A 137 4.62 22.13 -7.87
CA VAL A 137 3.62 21.49 -7.00
C VAL A 137 3.88 21.82 -5.53
N TYR A 138 2.87 21.61 -4.69
CA TYR A 138 2.87 21.97 -3.27
C TYR A 138 2.65 20.76 -2.36
N ALA A 139 3.11 20.88 -1.12
CA ALA A 139 2.85 19.94 -0.04
C ALA A 139 2.44 20.68 1.26
N GLN A 140 1.83 19.94 2.18
CA GLN A 140 1.47 20.42 3.52
C GLN A 140 2.70 20.35 4.44
N TYR A 141 3.09 21.49 5.00
CA TYR A 141 4.13 21.61 6.03
C TYR A 141 3.54 22.18 7.32
N GLY A 142 4.25 21.99 8.43
CA GLY A 142 3.80 22.47 9.74
C GLY A 142 2.64 21.64 10.32
N MET A 143 2.00 22.20 11.34
CA MET A 143 0.97 21.53 12.12
C MET A 143 -0.23 21.10 11.25
N THR A 144 -0.62 19.83 11.39
CA THR A 144 -1.80 19.25 10.74
C THR A 144 -2.56 18.37 11.71
N VAL A 145 -3.84 18.17 11.42
CA VAL A 145 -4.76 17.29 12.17
C VAL A 145 -5.46 16.35 11.20
N GLY A 146 -5.73 15.12 11.64
CA GLY A 146 -6.46 14.13 10.84
C GLY A 146 -7.91 14.53 10.65
N MET A 147 -8.44 14.32 9.44
CA MET A 147 -9.84 14.60 9.14
C MET A 147 -10.70 13.38 9.54
N PRO A 148 -11.84 13.57 10.22
CA PRO A 148 -12.75 12.46 10.51
C PRO A 148 -13.36 11.92 9.21
N ASN A 149 -13.43 10.59 9.08
CA ASN A 149 -13.99 9.91 7.90
C ASN A 149 -13.43 10.44 6.57
N ALA A 150 -12.10 10.65 6.50
CA ALA A 150 -11.47 11.26 5.35
C ALA A 150 -11.69 10.49 4.04
N GLY A 151 -12.02 9.19 4.13
CA GLY A 151 -12.07 8.29 2.97
C GLY A 151 -10.70 8.04 2.35
N GLN A 152 -9.63 8.59 2.93
CA GLN A 152 -8.26 8.57 2.44
C GLN A 152 -7.30 8.23 3.58
N THR A 153 -6.15 7.62 3.24
CA THR A 153 -5.19 7.12 4.24
C THR A 153 -3.75 7.55 4.00
N ASN A 154 -3.40 8.00 2.78
CA ASN A 154 -2.04 8.40 2.41
C ASN A 154 -0.96 7.35 2.76
N ALA A 155 -1.14 6.11 2.34
CA ALA A 155 -0.27 4.99 2.69
C ALA A 155 0.88 4.75 1.69
N LEU A 156 0.70 5.09 0.41
CA LEU A 156 1.68 4.86 -0.66
C LEU A 156 2.20 6.21 -1.17
N GLY A 157 3.52 6.39 -1.13
CA GLY A 157 4.20 7.63 -1.47
C GLY A 157 4.58 7.76 -2.94
N THR A 158 5.01 6.66 -3.55
CA THR A 158 5.39 6.58 -4.97
C THR A 158 4.84 5.29 -5.53
N LEU A 159 4.20 5.36 -6.69
CA LEU A 159 3.71 4.19 -7.41
C LEU A 159 4.65 3.91 -8.58
N ASN A 160 4.88 2.64 -8.90
CA ASN A 160 5.67 2.23 -10.05
C ASN A 160 4.83 2.36 -11.32
N LEU A 161 4.58 3.61 -11.72
CA LEU A 161 3.86 3.99 -12.92
C LEU A 161 4.73 4.94 -13.73
N ARG A 162 4.82 4.70 -15.04
CA ARG A 162 5.60 5.56 -15.93
C ARG A 162 5.24 7.03 -15.78
N GLY A 163 6.25 7.87 -15.68
CA GLY A 163 6.11 9.32 -15.58
C GLY A 163 5.83 9.86 -14.16
N GLU A 164 5.48 8.99 -13.20
CA GLU A 164 5.21 9.37 -11.79
C GLU A 164 6.26 8.84 -10.80
N ARG A 165 6.95 7.76 -11.16
CA ARG A 165 7.86 7.01 -10.30
C ARG A 165 9.21 7.68 -10.02
N SER A 166 9.50 8.83 -10.63
CA SER A 166 10.69 9.66 -10.41
C SER A 166 10.36 11.13 -10.70
N VAL A 167 10.90 12.05 -9.92
CA VAL A 167 10.88 13.50 -10.19
C VAL A 167 11.97 13.87 -11.19
N THR A 168 13.15 13.24 -11.09
CA THR A 168 14.27 13.43 -12.04
C THR A 168 13.86 13.07 -13.47
N CYS A 169 13.11 11.98 -13.63
CA CYS A 169 12.67 11.44 -14.92
C CYS A 169 11.15 11.49 -15.09
N LYS A 170 10.48 12.52 -14.59
CA LYS A 170 9.01 12.62 -14.62
C LYS A 170 8.43 12.81 -16.03
N GLY A 171 7.14 12.51 -16.16
CA GLY A 171 6.35 12.71 -17.37
C GLY A 171 6.96 12.01 -18.60
N ASP A 172 7.06 12.73 -19.71
CA ASP A 172 7.52 12.19 -21.00
C ASP A 172 8.95 11.62 -20.96
N ALA A 173 9.77 11.99 -19.96
CA ALA A 173 11.12 11.48 -19.79
C ALA A 173 11.17 10.00 -19.35
N ASP A 174 10.06 9.42 -18.90
CA ASP A 174 9.94 8.01 -18.48
C ASP A 174 8.92 7.21 -19.31
N LEU A 175 8.45 7.77 -20.44
CA LEU A 175 7.71 6.97 -21.43
C LEU A 175 8.57 5.80 -21.91
N HIS A 176 7.95 4.66 -22.23
CA HIS A 176 8.69 3.49 -22.74
C HIS A 176 9.57 3.88 -23.94
N PRO A 177 10.80 3.33 -24.11
CA PRO A 177 11.70 3.64 -25.24
C PRO A 177 11.05 3.56 -26.62
N SER A 178 10.08 2.66 -26.80
CA SER A 178 9.32 2.54 -28.05
C SER A 178 8.43 3.73 -28.37
N ALA A 179 8.14 4.61 -27.41
CA ALA A 179 7.37 5.84 -27.62
C ALA A 179 8.20 6.94 -28.32
N GLY A 180 9.52 6.75 -28.45
CA GLY A 180 10.42 7.67 -29.15
C GLY A 180 11.62 8.10 -28.31
N PRO A 181 12.46 8.99 -28.87
CA PRO A 181 13.66 9.48 -28.20
C PRO A 181 13.32 10.26 -26.93
N LEU A 182 14.28 10.34 -26.00
CA LEU A 182 14.13 11.13 -24.80
C LEU A 182 13.83 12.61 -25.13
N PRO A 183 12.88 13.28 -24.44
CA PRO A 183 12.57 14.67 -24.68
C PRO A 183 13.80 15.57 -24.51
N THR A 184 13.91 16.61 -25.36
CA THR A 184 15.03 17.56 -25.30
C THR A 184 15.07 18.26 -23.93
N GLY A 185 16.23 18.26 -23.27
CA GLY A 185 16.42 18.86 -21.95
C GLY A 185 16.21 17.90 -20.77
N SER A 186 15.80 16.66 -21.02
CA SER A 186 15.73 15.61 -19.99
C SER A 186 17.13 15.22 -19.51
N HIS A 187 17.23 14.77 -18.26
CA HIS A 187 18.49 14.25 -17.72
C HIS A 187 18.89 12.95 -18.46
N ALA A 188 20.16 12.80 -18.83
CA ALA A 188 20.62 11.67 -19.63
C ALA A 188 20.38 10.30 -18.96
N VAL A 189 20.43 10.26 -17.62
CA VAL A 189 20.10 9.07 -16.82
C VAL A 189 18.70 8.51 -17.09
N CYS A 190 17.77 9.34 -17.58
CA CYS A 190 16.41 8.90 -17.87
C CYS A 190 16.35 7.91 -19.02
N GLU A 191 17.36 7.87 -19.89
CA GLU A 191 17.44 6.84 -20.92
C GLU A 191 17.68 5.45 -20.33
N ASP A 192 18.47 5.35 -19.25
CA ASP A 192 18.66 4.10 -18.51
C ASP A 192 17.44 3.76 -17.66
N PHE A 193 16.88 4.77 -16.96
CA PHE A 193 15.73 4.60 -16.08
C PHE A 193 14.50 4.06 -16.80
N ARG A 194 14.15 4.66 -17.95
CA ARG A 194 12.95 4.30 -18.71
C ARG A 194 13.01 2.89 -19.32
N GLN A 195 14.19 2.23 -19.33
CA GLN A 195 14.33 0.82 -19.72
C GLN A 195 13.70 -0.12 -18.70
N TYR A 196 13.63 0.28 -17.43
CA TYR A 196 12.96 -0.54 -16.43
C TYR A 196 11.46 -0.52 -16.69
N PRO A 197 10.80 -1.68 -16.76
CA PRO A 197 9.35 -1.73 -16.88
C PRO A 197 8.69 -1.22 -15.60
N ASP A 198 7.51 -0.63 -15.72
CA ASP A 198 6.68 -0.27 -14.57
C ASP A 198 5.86 -1.47 -14.06
N ALA A 199 5.00 -1.27 -13.05
CA ALA A 199 4.23 -2.37 -12.47
C ALA A 199 3.26 -3.04 -13.47
N LEU A 200 2.65 -2.26 -14.37
CA LEU A 200 1.70 -2.76 -15.35
C LEU A 200 2.44 -3.56 -16.43
N GLU A 201 3.57 -3.06 -16.91
CA GLU A 201 4.41 -3.74 -17.89
C GLU A 201 5.01 -5.04 -17.33
N GLN A 202 5.44 -5.04 -16.07
CA GLN A 202 5.86 -6.26 -15.38
C GLN A 202 4.74 -7.28 -15.29
N ALA A 203 3.53 -6.84 -14.92
CA ALA A 203 2.36 -7.72 -14.84
C ALA A 203 2.02 -8.33 -16.21
N MET A 204 1.99 -7.52 -17.27
CA MET A 204 1.77 -7.96 -18.64
C MET A 204 2.83 -8.96 -19.11
N GLY A 205 4.10 -8.73 -18.75
CA GLY A 205 5.20 -9.66 -19.06
C GLY A 205 5.01 -11.02 -18.39
N LEU A 206 4.62 -11.03 -17.11
CA LEU A 206 4.33 -12.26 -16.36
C LEU A 206 3.10 -13.01 -16.93
N ASP A 207 2.04 -12.29 -17.30
CA ASP A 207 0.87 -12.86 -17.95
C ASP A 207 1.23 -13.49 -19.30
N ALA A 208 2.02 -12.79 -20.12
CA ALA A 208 2.44 -13.29 -21.44
C ALA A 208 3.34 -14.53 -21.35
N GLN A 209 4.17 -14.61 -20.30
CA GLN A 209 5.12 -15.70 -20.15
C GLN A 209 4.49 -16.96 -19.55
N TYR A 210 3.58 -16.83 -18.59
CA TYR A 210 3.09 -17.97 -17.80
C TYR A 210 1.57 -18.18 -17.87
N GLY A 211 0.79 -17.13 -18.17
CA GLY A 211 -0.67 -17.20 -18.20
C GLY A 211 -1.26 -17.85 -16.95
N THR A 212 -2.13 -18.84 -17.15
CA THR A 212 -2.80 -19.59 -16.08
C THR A 212 -1.96 -20.76 -15.55
N GLU A 213 -0.74 -20.97 -16.04
CA GLU A 213 0.13 -22.10 -15.68
C GLU A 213 1.48 -21.62 -15.11
N PRO A 214 1.49 -20.81 -14.03
CA PRO A 214 2.74 -20.35 -13.44
C PRO A 214 3.55 -21.48 -12.79
N ASP A 215 4.87 -21.37 -12.90
CA ASP A 215 5.83 -22.23 -12.18
C ASP A 215 5.95 -21.77 -10.72
N LEU A 216 4.93 -22.06 -9.91
CA LEU A 216 4.86 -21.63 -8.51
C LEU A 216 5.93 -22.27 -7.60
N GLU A 217 6.59 -23.34 -8.06
CA GLU A 217 7.73 -23.91 -7.33
C GLU A 217 8.92 -22.94 -7.35
N ASN A 218 9.21 -22.35 -8.52
CA ASN A 218 10.29 -21.38 -8.67
C ASN A 218 9.87 -19.93 -8.46
N LEU A 219 8.58 -19.62 -8.67
CA LEU A 219 7.95 -18.30 -8.55
C LEU A 219 6.86 -18.30 -7.45
N PRO A 220 7.21 -18.54 -6.18
CA PRO A 220 6.23 -18.61 -5.10
C PRO A 220 5.53 -17.27 -4.83
N MET A 221 6.03 -16.15 -5.38
CA MET A 221 5.41 -14.82 -5.28
C MET A 221 4.85 -14.35 -6.63
N TYR A 222 4.58 -15.27 -7.57
CA TYR A 222 4.07 -14.96 -8.90
C TYR A 222 2.88 -13.99 -8.83
N CYS A 223 3.08 -12.81 -9.42
CA CYS A 223 2.09 -11.76 -9.56
C CYS A 223 1.59 -11.13 -8.27
N ILE A 224 2.27 -11.37 -7.14
CA ILE A 224 1.92 -10.75 -5.86
C ILE A 224 2.41 -9.29 -5.84
N PRO A 225 1.53 -8.29 -5.67
CA PRO A 225 1.92 -6.88 -5.61
C PRO A 225 2.48 -6.51 -4.23
N PHE A 226 3.74 -6.10 -4.20
CA PHE A 226 4.44 -5.65 -3.00
C PHE A 226 4.61 -4.13 -2.98
N SER A 227 4.31 -3.52 -1.84
CA SER A 227 4.86 -2.22 -1.49
C SER A 227 6.11 -2.38 -0.61
N PHE A 228 7.01 -1.41 -0.64
CA PHE A 228 8.18 -1.39 0.25
C PHE A 228 8.23 -0.06 0.95
N LYS A 229 8.54 -0.05 2.24
CA LYS A 229 8.92 1.19 2.92
C LYS A 229 9.97 1.94 2.08
N ASP A 230 9.82 3.25 1.91
CA ASP A 230 10.60 4.01 0.93
C ASP A 230 12.13 3.77 0.95
N PRO A 231 12.82 3.64 2.12
CA PRO A 231 14.28 3.46 2.17
C PRO A 231 14.83 2.18 1.54
N PHE A 232 14.00 1.19 1.20
CA PHE A 232 14.47 0.00 0.50
C PHE A 232 14.74 0.32 -0.95
N ASP A 233 15.99 0.35 -1.39
CA ASP A 233 16.34 0.65 -2.79
C ASP A 233 15.51 -0.15 -3.82
N THR A 234 14.94 0.56 -4.79
CA THR A 234 14.27 -0.01 -5.97
C THR A 234 14.77 0.74 -7.19
N LYS A 235 15.45 0.09 -8.14
CA LYS A 235 16.11 0.77 -9.27
C LYS A 235 15.15 1.49 -10.23
N ASP A 236 13.88 1.11 -10.19
CA ASP A 236 12.81 1.57 -11.07
C ASP A 236 11.83 2.54 -10.39
N MET A 237 12.11 2.97 -9.16
CA MET A 237 11.35 4.04 -8.49
C MET A 237 12.28 4.88 -7.62
N ARG A 238 11.91 6.15 -7.40
CA ARG A 238 12.59 7.00 -6.42
C ARG A 238 12.68 6.33 -5.05
N THR A 239 13.80 6.53 -4.38
CA THR A 239 14.09 6.03 -3.02
C THR A 239 14.80 7.15 -2.26
N THR A 240 14.06 7.90 -1.43
CA THR A 240 14.59 9.12 -0.78
C THR A 240 14.44 9.11 0.74
N ALA A 241 14.04 7.96 1.30
CA ALA A 241 13.66 7.82 2.69
C ALA A 241 12.60 8.84 3.13
N ALA A 242 11.59 9.07 2.29
CA ALA A 242 10.48 10.02 2.45
C ALA A 242 10.85 11.52 2.35
N ALA A 243 12.09 11.85 1.99
CA ALA A 243 12.51 13.25 1.87
C ALA A 243 12.10 13.87 0.53
N ASP A 244 11.68 15.13 0.60
CA ASP A 244 11.55 16.03 -0.52
C ASP A 244 12.78 16.94 -0.60
N ALA A 245 13.66 16.65 -1.56
CA ALA A 245 14.83 17.45 -1.85
C ALA A 245 15.13 17.40 -3.35
N ARG A 246 15.91 18.36 -3.84
CA ARG A 246 16.40 18.38 -5.23
C ARG A 246 17.57 17.42 -5.38
N TYR A 247 17.27 16.13 -5.47
CA TYR A 247 18.24 15.12 -5.86
C TYR A 247 18.57 15.26 -7.34
N ASP A 248 19.86 15.16 -7.69
CA ASP A 248 20.27 15.07 -9.10
C ASP A 248 19.71 13.79 -9.73
N ILE A 249 19.70 12.68 -8.96
CA ILE A 249 19.11 11.39 -9.30
C ILE A 249 18.38 10.88 -8.05
N ASP A 250 17.07 10.68 -8.13
CA ASP A 250 16.23 10.31 -6.99
C ASP A 250 15.96 8.80 -6.87
N PHE A 251 16.48 7.99 -7.79
CA PHE A 251 16.39 6.53 -7.78
C PHE A 251 17.79 5.88 -7.66
N PRO A 252 17.89 4.71 -6.99
CA PRO A 252 19.16 4.02 -6.78
C PRO A 252 19.60 3.28 -8.04
N ALA A 253 20.91 3.01 -8.14
CA ALA A 253 21.48 2.26 -9.27
C ALA A 253 21.14 0.76 -9.27
N ARG A 254 20.62 0.21 -8.17
CA ARG A 254 20.31 -1.20 -8.00
C ARG A 254 19.17 -1.40 -7.01
N ASP A 255 18.54 -2.57 -7.09
CA ASP A 255 17.58 -3.00 -6.08
C ASP A 255 18.30 -3.35 -4.77
N HIS A 256 17.59 -3.16 -3.65
CA HIS A 256 17.95 -3.81 -2.40
C HIS A 256 17.85 -5.33 -2.56
N VAL A 257 18.71 -6.10 -1.88
CA VAL A 257 18.77 -7.57 -2.04
C VAL A 257 17.42 -8.27 -1.84
N LEU A 258 16.59 -7.79 -0.91
CA LEU A 258 15.24 -8.32 -0.70
C LEU A 258 14.27 -8.00 -1.86
N VAL A 259 14.39 -6.82 -2.46
CA VAL A 259 13.59 -6.42 -3.63
C VAL A 259 13.96 -7.31 -4.81
N GLU A 260 15.26 -7.47 -5.07
CA GLU A 260 15.79 -8.32 -6.13
C GLU A 260 15.30 -9.77 -5.98
N GLN A 261 15.47 -10.36 -4.80
CA GLN A 261 15.00 -11.73 -4.53
C GLN A 261 13.49 -11.88 -4.71
N LEU A 262 12.68 -10.90 -4.30
CA LEU A 262 11.23 -10.97 -4.49
C LEU A 262 10.84 -10.89 -5.98
N ARG A 263 11.50 -10.05 -6.78
CA ARG A 263 11.33 -10.01 -8.25
C ARG A 263 11.68 -11.35 -8.89
N GLU A 264 12.81 -11.94 -8.50
CA GLU A 264 13.23 -13.28 -8.98
C GLU A 264 12.22 -14.37 -8.62
N LYS A 265 11.41 -14.17 -7.58
CA LYS A 265 10.33 -15.06 -7.16
C LYS A 265 8.97 -14.70 -7.74
N GLY A 266 8.91 -13.76 -8.70
CA GLY A 266 7.72 -13.39 -9.44
C GLY A 266 6.89 -12.25 -8.84
N ALA A 267 7.39 -11.60 -7.78
CA ALA A 267 6.69 -10.47 -7.17
C ALA A 267 6.69 -9.23 -8.07
N ILE A 268 5.61 -8.47 -8.00
CA ILE A 268 5.49 -7.18 -8.68
C ILE A 268 5.75 -6.08 -7.64
N ILE A 269 6.85 -5.36 -7.80
CA ILE A 269 7.20 -4.24 -6.92
C ILE A 269 6.42 -3.01 -7.41
N TYR A 270 5.24 -2.79 -6.83
CA TYR A 270 4.27 -1.85 -7.38
C TYR A 270 4.31 -0.47 -6.73
N ALA A 271 4.84 -0.34 -5.50
CA ALA A 271 4.83 0.94 -4.79
C ALA A 271 5.93 1.08 -3.72
N LYS A 272 6.23 2.34 -3.39
CA LYS A 272 6.85 2.76 -2.14
C LYS A 272 5.78 3.15 -1.13
N ALA A 273 5.86 2.58 0.05
CA ALA A 273 5.02 2.91 1.20
C ALA A 273 5.58 4.11 1.96
N VAL A 274 4.68 4.98 2.41
CA VAL A 274 5.00 6.16 3.22
C VAL A 274 5.71 5.73 4.51
N ASN A 275 6.76 6.47 4.88
CA ASN A 275 7.45 6.29 6.15
C ASN A 275 7.67 7.62 6.86
N THR A 276 7.99 7.56 8.14
CA THR A 276 8.56 8.72 8.83
C THR A 276 9.94 9.02 8.25
N GLU A 277 10.14 10.25 7.80
CA GLU A 277 11.31 10.70 7.06
C GLU A 277 12.63 10.31 7.76
N TYR A 278 13.58 9.80 6.98
CA TYR A 278 14.87 9.26 7.44
C TYR A 278 14.78 8.20 8.53
N ASN A 279 13.66 7.48 8.61
CA ASN A 279 13.36 6.54 9.69
C ASN A 279 13.42 7.19 11.08
N GLY A 280 13.32 8.52 11.12
CA GLY A 280 13.44 9.30 12.34
C GLY A 280 12.31 8.99 13.29
N ARG A 281 12.63 8.87 14.58
CA ARG A 281 11.66 9.19 15.62
C ARG A 281 11.92 10.63 16.01
N ALA A 282 10.87 11.44 16.08
CA ALA A 282 10.94 12.66 16.86
C ALA A 282 11.09 12.25 18.34
N ARG A 283 12.33 11.96 18.76
CA ARG A 283 12.62 11.98 20.18
C ARG A 283 12.48 13.44 20.60
N ALA A 284 11.66 13.66 21.62
CA ALA A 284 11.57 14.89 22.40
C ALA A 284 12.89 15.30 23.11
N ALA A 285 14.04 14.82 22.64
CA ALA A 285 15.37 15.22 23.07
C ALA A 285 16.37 14.82 21.97
N SER A 286 17.02 15.83 21.40
CA SER A 286 18.29 15.81 20.66
C SER A 286 18.83 14.45 20.20
N VAL A 287 19.11 14.31 18.90
CA VAL A 287 19.97 13.23 18.35
C VAL A 287 21.46 13.39 18.74
N GLY A 288 21.77 14.19 19.76
CA GLY A 288 23.13 14.55 20.18
C GLY A 288 23.79 15.59 19.27
N GLY A 289 23.01 16.24 18.40
CA GLY A 289 23.48 17.31 17.52
C GLY A 289 23.43 18.69 18.20
N ARG A 290 24.23 19.64 17.69
CA ARG A 290 24.30 21.03 18.18
C ARG A 290 23.08 21.89 17.87
N ASN A 291 22.12 21.36 17.09
CA ASN A 291 20.95 22.10 16.64
C ASN A 291 19.74 21.69 17.48
N GLU A 292 19.01 22.68 17.96
CA GLU A 292 17.74 22.49 18.66
C GLU A 292 16.60 23.01 17.78
N ALA A 293 15.41 22.40 17.92
CA ALA A 293 14.24 22.85 17.20
C ALA A 293 13.83 24.24 17.71
N THR A 294 13.71 25.21 16.82
CA THR A 294 13.27 26.58 17.15
C THR A 294 11.76 26.71 17.21
N MET A 295 11.02 25.69 16.73
CA MET A 295 9.58 25.57 16.78
C MET A 295 9.18 24.14 17.12
N VAL A 296 7.95 23.96 17.60
CA VAL A 296 7.36 22.65 17.88
C VAL A 296 6.09 22.42 17.08
N LEU A 297 5.76 21.15 16.87
CA LEU A 297 4.62 20.74 16.06
C LEU A 297 3.80 19.69 16.84
N PRO A 298 2.78 20.13 17.59
CA PRO A 298 1.82 19.24 18.21
C PRO A 298 1.03 18.48 17.14
N SER A 299 0.73 17.19 17.37
CA SER A 299 0.10 16.36 16.33
C SER A 299 -0.71 15.22 16.97
N THR A 300 -1.97 15.06 16.56
CA THR A 300 -2.78 13.86 16.87
C THR A 300 -2.42 12.68 15.97
N LEU A 301 -1.72 12.95 14.87
CA LEU A 301 -1.26 11.99 13.88
C LEU A 301 0.13 11.41 14.22
N GLY A 302 0.59 11.66 15.45
CA GLY A 302 1.90 11.23 15.91
C GLY A 302 3.02 11.92 15.13
N TYR A 303 4.17 11.24 15.08
CA TYR A 303 5.41 11.76 14.49
C TYR A 303 5.64 11.31 13.05
N GLN A 304 4.71 10.57 12.44
CA GLN A 304 4.89 10.10 11.06
C GLN A 304 4.66 11.23 10.07
N ARG A 305 5.76 11.83 9.63
CA ARG A 305 5.77 12.85 8.59
C ARG A 305 6.76 12.49 7.51
N SER A 306 6.38 12.80 6.28
CA SER A 306 7.23 12.77 5.10
C SER A 306 7.07 14.10 4.39
N SER A 307 8.16 14.81 4.14
CA SER A 307 8.13 16.02 3.31
C SER A 307 7.74 15.70 1.85
N TRP A 308 8.02 14.49 1.37
CA TRP A 308 7.56 14.02 0.06
C TRP A 308 6.09 13.60 0.04
N SER A 309 5.74 12.61 0.85
CA SER A 309 4.45 11.92 0.73
C SER A 309 3.36 12.50 1.62
N GLY A 310 3.73 13.38 2.57
CA GLY A 310 2.82 13.91 3.59
C GLY A 310 2.65 12.96 4.77
N ASN A 311 1.51 13.06 5.44
CA ASN A 311 1.19 12.35 6.67
C ASN A 311 0.22 11.19 6.40
N PRO A 312 0.54 9.94 6.76
CA PRO A 312 -0.41 8.84 6.74
C PRO A 312 -1.37 8.92 7.94
N SER A 313 -2.59 8.41 7.78
CA SER A 313 -3.55 8.23 8.88
C SER A 313 -3.90 6.77 9.10
N ASN A 314 -4.41 6.45 10.29
CA ASN A 314 -4.90 5.12 10.61
C ASN A 314 -6.10 4.73 9.73
N SER A 315 -6.12 3.52 9.19
CA SER A 315 -7.22 3.02 8.34
C SER A 315 -8.53 2.81 9.09
N TYR A 316 -8.50 2.67 10.42
CA TYR A 316 -9.69 2.47 11.27
C TYR A 316 -10.24 3.78 11.85
N ASP A 317 -9.41 4.81 11.99
CA ASP A 317 -9.79 6.14 12.46
C ASP A 317 -8.83 7.19 11.89
N THR A 318 -9.27 7.88 10.83
CA THR A 318 -8.42 8.85 10.10
C THR A 318 -8.06 10.10 10.90
N THR A 319 -8.57 10.25 12.14
CA THR A 319 -8.16 11.30 13.08
C THR A 319 -6.89 10.94 13.87
N ARG A 320 -6.43 9.69 13.76
CA ARG A 320 -5.35 9.10 14.57
C ARG A 320 -4.11 8.79 13.75
N ALA A 321 -2.97 8.75 14.47
CA ALA A 321 -1.69 8.31 13.93
C ALA A 321 -1.80 6.92 13.28
N ALA A 322 -1.21 6.79 12.09
CA ALA A 322 -1.15 5.53 11.36
C ALA A 322 -0.44 4.41 12.14
N SER A 323 0.58 4.75 12.93
CA SER A 323 1.30 3.82 13.81
C SER A 323 2.08 4.58 14.89
N LEU A 324 3.04 3.95 15.57
CA LEU A 324 4.14 4.68 16.22
C LEU A 324 5.25 5.07 15.22
N GLY A 325 5.30 4.38 14.07
CA GLY A 325 6.27 4.61 13.01
C GLY A 325 7.65 4.01 13.29
N SER A 326 8.50 3.89 12.27
CA SER A 326 8.44 4.65 11.02
C SER A 326 7.80 3.98 9.80
N SER A 327 7.37 2.71 9.85
CA SER A 327 6.82 2.00 8.67
C SER A 327 5.30 2.11 8.55
N SER A 328 4.77 3.33 8.73
CA SER A 328 3.32 3.62 8.80
C SER A 328 2.58 3.23 7.52
N GLY A 329 3.06 3.66 6.35
CA GLY A 329 2.44 3.34 5.07
C GLY A 329 2.46 1.85 4.75
N SER A 330 3.48 1.11 5.20
CA SER A 330 3.53 -0.34 5.00
C SER A 330 2.39 -1.05 5.72
N ALA A 331 2.14 -0.66 6.97
CA ALA A 331 1.05 -1.21 7.77
C ALA A 331 -0.33 -0.79 7.23
N VAL A 332 -0.52 0.51 6.97
CA VAL A 332 -1.80 1.05 6.48
C VAL A 332 -2.12 0.54 5.07
N GLY A 333 -1.13 0.45 4.19
CA GLY A 333 -1.31 -0.01 2.81
C GLY A 333 -1.83 -1.44 2.73
N VAL A 334 -1.32 -2.34 3.59
CA VAL A 334 -1.84 -3.71 3.70
C VAL A 334 -3.20 -3.72 4.42
N SER A 335 -3.35 -2.96 5.51
CA SER A 335 -4.60 -2.92 6.30
C SER A 335 -5.80 -2.35 5.53
N ALA A 336 -5.55 -1.56 4.48
CA ALA A 336 -6.56 -1.02 3.58
C ALA A 336 -6.66 -1.79 2.24
N ASN A 337 -6.01 -2.97 2.15
CA ASN A 337 -5.88 -3.79 0.93
C ASN A 337 -5.44 -2.97 -0.31
N MET A 338 -4.57 -1.98 -0.14
CA MET A 338 -3.96 -1.24 -1.26
C MET A 338 -2.66 -1.88 -1.74
N ALA A 339 -2.11 -2.81 -0.96
CA ALA A 339 -1.02 -3.71 -1.29
C ALA A 339 -1.39 -5.13 -0.83
N MET A 340 -0.92 -6.17 -1.52
CA MET A 340 -1.04 -7.53 -1.01
C MET A 340 -0.07 -7.78 0.15
N CYS A 341 1.18 -7.34 -0.04
CA CYS A 341 2.24 -7.48 0.93
C CYS A 341 3.02 -6.17 1.03
N SER A 342 3.63 -5.93 2.19
CA SER A 342 4.53 -4.80 2.37
C SER A 342 5.75 -5.17 3.20
N LEU A 343 6.91 -4.61 2.85
CA LEU A 343 8.09 -4.72 3.68
C LEU A 343 8.27 -3.47 4.53
N CYS A 344 8.54 -3.72 5.81
CA CYS A 344 8.85 -2.72 6.82
C CYS A 344 10.32 -2.84 7.24
N GLU A 345 10.83 -1.83 7.93
CA GLU A 345 12.19 -1.83 8.50
C GLU A 345 12.11 -1.42 9.98
N GLU A 346 12.81 -2.15 10.85
CA GLU A 346 12.77 -1.94 12.29
C GLU A 346 14.14 -1.71 12.95
N LYS A 347 14.22 -0.61 13.71
CA LYS A 347 15.27 -0.39 14.72
C LYS A 347 14.77 -0.57 16.15
N SER A 348 13.53 -0.19 16.44
CA SER A 348 12.90 -0.33 17.77
C SER A 348 11.49 -0.89 17.64
N LEU A 349 10.47 -0.05 17.43
CA LEU A 349 9.08 -0.49 17.20
C LEU A 349 8.57 -0.01 15.84
N SER A 350 9.46 0.13 14.85
CA SER A 350 9.11 0.76 13.57
C SER A 350 8.26 -0.11 12.65
N CYS A 351 8.21 -1.41 12.90
CA CYS A 351 7.29 -2.33 12.23
C CYS A 351 6.13 -2.72 13.15
N ARG A 352 6.42 -3.02 14.42
CA ARG A 352 5.46 -3.58 15.37
C ARG A 352 4.57 -2.56 16.09
N GLY A 353 4.99 -1.30 16.12
CA GLY A 353 4.37 -0.23 16.91
C GLY A 353 3.36 0.59 16.14
#